data_AF-A0A1Q7F8D7-F1
#
_entry.id   AF-A0A1Q7F8D7-F1
#
_cell.length_a   1.000
_cell.length_b   1.000
_cell.length_c   1.000
_cell.angle_alpha   90.00
_cell.angle_beta   90.00
_cell.angle_gamma   90.00
#
_symmetry.space_group_name_H-M   'P 1'
#
loop_
_entity.id
_entity.type
_entity.pdbx_description
1 polymer ?
#
loop_
_entity_poly.entity_id
_entity_poly.type
_entity_poly.pdbx_seq_one_letter_code
_entity_poly.pdbx_strand_id
1 'polypeptide(L)'
;MKYNTFQFDFSFWLQIRAMPKRAWIAALDMAFTRLTKSIGIRPKEKIGKRQDRHEVMLFHEIRKFVNHAYVNAGVEPIKKELLIGHSPPGLEGSYLRPTEDELLTEFVKVVPYVTLGQEAELKEQVERLKVES
;
A
#
# COMPACT_ATOMS: atom_id res chain seq x y z
N MET A 1 -29.64 -4.94 28.58
CA MET A 1 -28.83 -4.52 27.42
C MET A 1 -27.91 -5.68 27.06
N LYS A 2 -28.17 -6.40 25.96
CA LYS A 2 -27.33 -7.55 25.55
C LYS A 2 -26.27 -7.01 24.58
N TYR A 3 -25.02 -6.92 25.02
CA TYR A 3 -23.91 -6.66 24.12
C TYR A 3 -23.73 -7.89 23.23
N ASN A 4 -24.01 -7.72 21.94
CA ASN A 4 -23.75 -8.75 20.94
C ASN A 4 -22.24 -8.77 20.72
N THR A 5 -21.52 -9.62 21.46
CA THR A 5 -20.10 -9.88 21.20
C THR A 5 -20.01 -10.51 19.82
N PHE A 6 -19.44 -9.76 18.87
CA PHE A 6 -19.11 -10.27 17.54
C PHE A 6 -18.04 -11.35 17.73
N GLN A 7 -18.45 -12.60 17.87
CA GLN A 7 -17.55 -13.72 18.07
C GLN A 7 -16.84 -13.98 16.74
N PHE A 8 -15.59 -13.53 16.64
CA PHE A 8 -14.73 -13.79 15.49
C PHE A 8 -14.46 -15.30 15.41
N ASP A 9 -15.05 -15.96 14.43
CA ASP A 9 -14.77 -17.37 14.15
C ASP A 9 -13.46 -17.50 13.36
N PHE A 10 -12.42 -17.94 14.06
CA PHE A 10 -11.10 -18.21 13.49
C PHE A 10 -11.14 -19.31 12.41
N SER A 11 -12.10 -20.24 12.50
CA SER A 11 -12.26 -21.37 11.57
C SER A 11 -12.71 -20.89 10.19
N PHE A 12 -13.66 -19.95 10.13
CA PHE A 12 -14.08 -19.27 8.90
C PHE A 12 -12.91 -18.57 8.19
N TRP A 13 -12.01 -17.96 8.95
CA TRP A 13 -10.85 -17.26 8.41
C TRP A 13 -9.81 -18.21 7.80
N LEU A 14 -9.54 -19.34 8.47
CA LEU A 14 -8.69 -20.40 7.93
C LEU A 14 -9.28 -21.00 6.64
N GLN A 15 -10.61 -21.17 6.58
CA GLN A 15 -11.30 -21.67 5.40
C GLN A 15 -11.23 -20.70 4.20
N ILE A 16 -11.35 -19.39 4.43
CA ILE A 16 -11.14 -18.37 3.39
C ILE A 16 -9.68 -18.39 2.88
N ARG A 17 -8.71 -18.52 3.79
CA ARG A 17 -7.28 -18.61 3.43
C ARG A 17 -6.97 -19.86 2.60
N ALA A 18 -7.66 -20.96 2.87
CA ALA A 18 -7.49 -22.23 2.17
C ALA A 18 -8.11 -22.24 0.75
N MET A 19 -9.04 -21.33 0.45
CA MET A 19 -9.69 -21.23 -0.86
C MET A 19 -9.83 -19.75 -1.28
N PRO A 20 -8.75 -19.12 -1.79
CA PRO A 20 -8.87 -17.76 -2.29
C PRO A 20 -9.81 -17.75 -3.49
N LYS A 21 -11.05 -17.29 -3.30
CA LYS A 21 -11.94 -16.97 -4.41
C LYS A 21 -11.24 -15.90 -5.24
N ARG A 22 -11.14 -16.13 -6.55
CA ARG A 22 -10.53 -15.16 -7.49
C ARG A 22 -11.16 -13.79 -7.25
N ALA A 23 -10.35 -12.82 -6.84
CA ALA A 23 -10.78 -11.45 -6.74
C ALA A 23 -10.65 -10.81 -8.12
N TRP A 24 -11.77 -10.38 -8.69
CA TRP A 24 -11.76 -9.56 -9.90
C TRP A 24 -11.35 -8.13 -9.56
N ILE A 25 -10.76 -7.40 -10.51
CA ILE A 25 -10.39 -5.98 -10.35
C ILE A 25 -11.58 -5.16 -9.83
N ALA A 26 -12.78 -5.41 -10.37
CA ALA A 26 -14.01 -4.75 -9.93
C ALA A 26 -14.37 -5.02 -8.44
N ALA A 27 -14.02 -6.20 -7.91
CA ALA A 27 -14.23 -6.51 -6.50
C ALA A 27 -13.24 -5.72 -5.62
N LEU A 28 -12.00 -5.56 -6.07
CA LEU A 28 -11.00 -4.71 -5.40
C LEU A 28 -11.42 -3.24 -5.45
N ASP A 29 -11.82 -2.71 -6.62
CA ASP A 29 -12.36 -1.36 -6.77
C ASP A 29 -13.51 -1.11 -5.79
N MET A 30 -14.46 -2.04 -5.68
CA MET A 30 -15.59 -1.92 -4.78
C MET A 30 -15.17 -1.92 -3.31
N ALA A 31 -14.26 -2.82 -2.92
CA ALA A 31 -13.76 -2.91 -1.55
C ALA A 31 -13.03 -1.60 -1.14
N PHE A 32 -12.10 -1.13 -1.97
CA PHE A 32 -11.36 0.10 -1.74
C PHE A 32 -12.26 1.34 -1.76
N THR A 33 -13.25 1.40 -2.65
CA THR A 33 -14.22 2.51 -2.68
C THR A 33 -15.05 2.56 -1.39
N ARG A 34 -15.45 1.41 -0.85
CA ARG A 34 -16.18 1.36 0.43
C ARG A 34 -15.30 1.80 1.60
N LEU A 35 -14.07 1.30 1.65
CA LEU A 35 -13.09 1.64 2.68
C LEU A 35 -12.79 3.14 2.69
N THR A 36 -12.45 3.71 1.53
CA THR A 36 -12.14 5.15 1.41
C THR A 36 -13.31 6.05 1.76
N LYS A 37 -14.55 5.61 1.52
CA LYS A 37 -15.77 6.30 1.97
C LYS A 37 -15.97 6.19 3.47
N SER A 38 -15.73 5.01 4.08
CA SER A 38 -15.94 4.82 5.52
C SER A 38 -14.93 5.59 6.37
N ILE A 39 -13.70 5.75 5.89
CA ILE A 39 -12.64 6.50 6.57
C ILE A 39 -12.64 8.01 6.21
N GLY A 40 -13.55 8.44 5.34
CA GLY A 40 -13.71 9.86 4.98
C GLY A 40 -12.70 10.44 3.99
N ILE A 41 -11.79 9.64 3.43
CA ILE A 41 -10.81 10.10 2.43
C ILE A 41 -11.50 10.50 1.11
N ARG A 42 -12.54 9.75 0.71
CA ARG A 42 -13.35 10.06 -0.48
C ARG A 42 -14.80 10.29 -0.06
N PRO A 43 -15.17 11.54 0.30
CA PRO A 43 -16.54 11.82 0.69
C PRO A 43 -17.50 11.57 -0.46
N LYS A 44 -18.76 11.26 -0.14
CA LYS A 44 -19.81 11.09 -1.15
C LYS A 44 -20.18 12.45 -1.72
N GLU A 45 -19.68 12.76 -2.91
CA GLU A 45 -20.10 13.92 -3.69
C GLU A 45 -21.41 13.61 -4.42
N LYS A 46 -22.55 13.82 -3.76
CA LYS A 46 -23.86 13.62 -4.40
C LYS A 46 -24.12 14.69 -5.47
N ILE A 47 -23.71 14.45 -6.71
CA ILE A 47 -24.18 15.23 -7.87
C ILE A 47 -25.31 14.45 -8.57
N GLY A 48 -26.51 14.53 -8.00
CA GLY A 48 -27.73 13.96 -8.61
C GLY A 48 -27.70 12.43 -8.79
N LYS A 49 -28.11 11.95 -9.97
CA LYS A 49 -28.15 10.50 -10.33
C LYS A 49 -26.82 9.94 -10.86
N ARG A 50 -25.78 10.76 -11.00
CA ARG A 50 -24.49 10.33 -11.54
C ARG A 50 -23.60 9.74 -10.45
N GLN A 51 -22.78 8.75 -10.82
CA GLN A 51 -21.75 8.20 -9.94
C GLN A 51 -20.82 9.30 -9.44
N ASP A 52 -20.42 9.20 -8.17
CA ASP A 52 -19.38 10.03 -7.55
C ASP A 52 -18.13 10.00 -8.45
N ARG A 53 -17.79 11.14 -9.08
CA ARG A 53 -16.58 11.30 -9.89
C ARG A 53 -15.61 12.15 -9.10
N HIS A 54 -14.43 11.62 -8.85
CA HIS A 54 -13.33 12.37 -8.26
C HIS A 54 -12.33 12.76 -9.36
N GLU A 55 -11.60 13.85 -9.15
CA GLU A 55 -10.60 14.36 -10.09
C GLU A 55 -9.54 13.31 -10.43
N VAL A 56 -9.14 12.50 -9.44
CA VAL A 56 -8.15 11.44 -9.62
C VAL A 56 -8.73 10.06 -9.30
N MET A 57 -8.34 9.05 -10.07
CA MET A 57 -8.73 7.67 -9.85
C MET A 57 -8.07 7.08 -8.59
N LEU A 58 -8.81 6.26 -7.84
CA LEU A 58 -8.39 5.74 -6.53
C LEU A 58 -7.04 5.02 -6.57
N PHE A 59 -6.91 4.02 -7.44
CA PHE A 59 -5.66 3.27 -7.55
C PHE A 59 -4.52 4.09 -8.18
N HIS A 60 -4.83 5.16 -8.93
CA HIS A 60 -3.78 6.08 -9.41
C HIS A 60 -3.22 6.92 -8.28
N GLU A 61 -4.06 7.41 -7.36
CA GLU A 61 -3.60 8.12 -6.17
C GLU A 61 -2.75 7.22 -5.27
N ILE A 62 -3.22 5.99 -5.00
CA ILE A 62 -2.46 5.02 -4.20
C ILE A 62 -1.09 4.77 -4.84
N ARG A 63 -1.04 4.58 -6.17
CA ARG A 63 0.24 4.39 -6.88
C ARG A 63 1.14 5.62 -6.80
N LYS A 64 0.59 6.84 -6.91
CA LYS A 64 1.33 8.10 -6.75
C LYS A 64 1.90 8.24 -5.33
N PHE A 65 1.10 7.90 -4.31
CA PHE A 65 1.55 7.90 -2.91
C PHE A 65 2.72 6.94 -2.72
N VAL A 66 2.59 5.69 -3.20
CA VAL A 66 3.67 4.71 -3.14
C VAL A 66 4.89 5.24 -3.87
N ASN A 67 4.76 5.71 -5.11
CA ASN A 67 5.89 6.29 -5.86
C ASN A 67 6.59 7.43 -5.11
N HIS A 68 5.84 8.30 -4.44
CA HIS A 68 6.39 9.36 -3.61
C HIS A 68 7.15 8.81 -2.39
N ALA A 69 6.62 7.77 -1.74
CA ALA A 69 7.30 7.09 -0.64
C ALA A 69 8.65 6.49 -1.08
N TYR A 70 8.73 5.89 -2.27
CA TYR A 70 9.98 5.39 -2.85
C TYR A 70 11.00 6.52 -3.08
N VAL A 71 10.56 7.66 -3.60
CA VAL A 71 11.43 8.83 -3.81
C VAL A 71 11.97 9.35 -2.47
N ASN A 72 11.10 9.47 -1.47
CA ASN A 72 11.50 9.93 -0.12
C ASN A 72 12.47 8.97 0.58
N ALA A 73 12.34 7.67 0.31
CA ALA A 73 13.24 6.64 0.82
C ALA A 73 14.60 6.60 0.11
N GLY A 74 14.81 7.44 -0.93
CA GLY A 74 16.04 7.47 -1.70
C GLY A 74 16.26 6.20 -2.52
N VAL A 75 15.19 5.55 -2.98
CA VAL A 75 15.30 4.38 -3.84
C VAL A 75 15.82 4.77 -5.22
N GLU A 76 16.71 3.95 -5.76
CA GLU A 76 17.25 4.14 -7.10
C GLU A 76 16.12 4.24 -8.16
N PRO A 77 16.12 5.25 -9.05
CA PRO A 77 15.02 5.51 -9.96
C PRO A 77 14.59 4.32 -10.83
N ILE A 78 15.54 3.57 -11.41
CA ILE A 78 15.22 2.46 -12.31
C ILE A 78 14.60 1.30 -11.52
N LYS A 79 15.19 0.94 -10.37
CA LYS A 79 14.67 -0.10 -9.47
C LYS A 79 13.30 0.27 -8.91
N LYS A 80 13.05 1.54 -8.61
CA LYS A 80 11.73 2.05 -8.22
C LYS A 80 10.67 1.77 -9.31
N GLU A 81 10.97 2.10 -10.57
CA GLU A 81 10.01 1.85 -11.66
C GLU A 81 9.69 0.35 -11.78
N LEU A 82 10.70 -0.52 -11.67
CA LEU A 82 10.51 -1.97 -11.64
C LEU A 82 9.64 -2.44 -10.46
N LEU A 83 9.90 -1.94 -9.25
CA LEU A 83 9.16 -2.30 -8.03
C LEU A 83 7.69 -1.84 -8.07
N ILE A 84 7.40 -0.74 -8.77
CA ILE A 84 6.03 -0.24 -8.97
C ILE A 84 5.32 -0.93 -10.16
N GLY A 85 6.08 -1.70 -10.95
CA GLY A 85 5.58 -2.38 -12.15
C GLY A 85 5.41 -1.44 -13.34
N HIS A 86 6.16 -0.34 -13.37
CA HIS A 86 6.26 0.55 -14.52
C HIS A 86 7.33 0.04 -15.50
N SER A 87 7.17 0.38 -16.77
CA SER A 87 8.23 0.17 -17.75
C SER A 87 9.39 1.13 -17.44
N PRO A 88 10.64 0.64 -17.34
CA PRO A 88 11.77 1.52 -17.12
C PRO A 88 11.90 2.53 -18.26
N PRO A 89 12.30 3.78 -17.98
CA PRO A 89 12.47 4.79 -19.01
C PRO A 89 13.66 4.49 -19.92
N GLY A 90 13.49 4.75 -21.22
CA GLY A 90 14.59 4.76 -22.20
C GLY A 90 15.29 3.42 -22.42
N LEU A 91 16.57 3.48 -22.79
CA LEU A 91 17.40 2.32 -23.07
C LEU A 91 17.85 1.58 -21.80
N GLU A 92 17.78 2.23 -20.64
CA GLU A 92 18.20 1.69 -19.35
C GLU A 92 17.42 0.42 -18.98
N GLY A 93 16.15 0.33 -19.38
CA GLY A 93 15.32 -0.87 -19.17
C GLY A 93 15.78 -2.12 -19.91
N SER A 94 16.61 -1.97 -20.96
CA SER A 94 17.20 -3.09 -21.69
C SER A 94 18.51 -3.56 -21.04
N TYR A 95 19.28 -2.63 -20.47
CA TYR A 95 20.61 -2.88 -19.93
C TYR A 95 20.60 -3.28 -18.45
N LEU A 96 19.74 -2.66 -17.65
CA LEU A 96 19.67 -2.93 -16.23
C LEU A 96 18.73 -4.09 -15.94
N ARG A 97 19.29 -5.19 -15.45
CA ARG A 97 18.55 -6.34 -14.93
C ARG A 97 18.95 -6.57 -13.48
N PRO A 98 18.35 -5.84 -12.54
CA PRO A 98 18.70 -5.98 -11.14
C PRO A 98 18.34 -7.37 -10.64
N THR A 99 19.12 -7.87 -9.70
CA THR A 99 18.82 -9.15 -9.03
C THR A 99 17.68 -8.98 -8.04
N GLU A 100 17.06 -10.08 -7.61
CA GLU A 100 16.03 -10.05 -6.58
C GLU A 100 16.54 -9.45 -5.27
N ASP A 101 17.79 -9.74 -4.89
CA ASP A 101 18.43 -9.19 -3.68
C ASP A 101 18.61 -7.67 -3.75
N GLU A 102 18.97 -7.14 -4.91
CA GLU A 102 19.09 -5.69 -5.12
C GLU A 102 17.72 -5.01 -5.01
N LEU A 103 16.69 -5.60 -5.61
CA LEU A 103 15.32 -5.09 -5.53
C LEU A 103 14.78 -5.17 -4.09
N LEU A 104 15.07 -6.25 -3.37
CA LEU A 104 14.70 -6.41 -1.96
C LEU A 104 15.38 -5.34 -1.10
N THR A 105 16.67 -5.11 -1.32
CA THR A 105 17.44 -4.09 -0.59
C THR A 105 16.82 -2.70 -0.78
N GLU A 106 16.44 -2.36 -2.01
CA GLU A 106 15.74 -1.10 -2.29
C GLU A 106 14.33 -1.06 -1.68
N PHE A 107 13.57 -2.15 -1.77
CA PHE A 107 12.21 -2.24 -1.21
C PHE A 107 12.20 -2.00 0.31
N VAL A 108 13.17 -2.58 1.04
CA VAL A 108 13.27 -2.44 2.51
C VAL A 108 13.39 -0.97 2.94
N LYS A 109 14.05 -0.12 2.14
CA LYS A 109 14.17 1.33 2.43
C LYS A 109 12.81 2.02 2.50
N VAL A 110 11.83 1.52 1.74
CA VAL A 110 10.49 2.14 1.60
C VAL A 110 9.56 1.74 2.72
N VAL A 111 9.78 0.58 3.35
CA VAL A 111 8.90 0.02 4.39
C VAL A 111 8.51 1.05 5.46
N PRO A 112 9.42 1.88 6.01
CA PRO A 112 9.05 2.91 7.00
C PRO A 112 8.08 3.98 6.48
N TYR A 113 8.07 4.24 5.18
CA TYR A 113 7.26 5.31 4.56
C TYR A 113 5.86 4.84 4.14
N VAL A 114 5.66 3.53 3.98
CA VAL A 114 4.37 2.95 3.54
C VAL A 114 3.65 2.17 4.65
N THR A 115 4.34 1.86 5.74
CA THR A 115 3.78 1.14 6.88
C THR A 115 3.24 2.13 7.91
N LEU A 116 2.04 1.88 8.41
CA LEU A 116 1.41 2.71 9.47
C LEU A 116 1.99 2.44 10.87
N GLY A 117 2.86 1.43 11.01
CA GLY A 117 3.42 1.02 12.28
C GLY A 117 4.60 1.90 12.70
N GLN A 118 4.63 2.30 13.96
CA GLN A 118 5.72 3.10 14.54
C GLN A 118 6.98 2.28 14.84
N GLU A 119 7.04 1.00 14.47
CA GLU A 119 8.15 0.11 14.84
C GLU A 119 9.52 0.63 14.38
N ALA A 120 9.59 1.18 13.17
CA ALA A 120 10.82 1.77 12.65
C ALA A 120 11.24 3.01 13.46
N GLU A 121 10.30 3.92 13.74
CA GLU A 121 10.52 5.12 14.55
C GLU A 121 10.92 4.77 15.99
N LEU A 122 10.25 3.79 16.59
CA LEU A 122 10.52 3.29 17.94
C LEU A 122 11.90 2.64 18.03
N LYS A 123 12.29 1.84 17.03
CA LYS A 123 13.62 1.24 16.97
C LYS A 123 14.71 2.31 16.87
N GLU A 124 14.50 3.33 16.06
CA GLU A 124 15.42 4.46 15.93
C GLU A 124 15.53 5.25 17.24
N GLN A 125 14.40 5.51 17.91
CA GLN A 125 14.38 6.16 19.22
C GLN A 125 15.15 5.36 20.27
N VAL A 126 14.97 4.04 20.32
CA VAL A 126 15.68 3.16 21.25
C VAL A 126 17.19 3.15 20.99
N GLU A 127 17.62 3.11 19.73
CA GLU A 127 19.05 3.16 19.36
C GLU A 127 19.68 4.50 19.80
N ARG A 128 19.01 5.64 19.56
CA ARG A 128 19.52 6.95 20.00
C ARG A 128 19.67 7.02 21.52
N LEU A 129 18.65 6.57 22.27
CA LEU A 129 18.68 6.58 23.73
C LEU A 129 19.79 5.70 24.33
N LYS A 130 20.18 4.62 23.65
CA LYS A 130 21.30 3.75 24.08
C LYS A 130 22.67 4.39 23.87
N VAL A 131 22.81 5.30 22.91
CA VAL A 131 24.07 6.02 22.64
C VAL A 131 24.23 7.21 23.60
N GLU A 132 23.12 7.78 24.07
CA GLU A 132 23.09 8.91 25.02
C GLU A 132 23.18 8.50 26.50
N SER A 133 23.09 7.20 26.81
CA SER A 133 23.22 6.63 28.17
C SER A 133 24.62 6.11 28.43
#